data_AF-A0A8W8N6X1-F1
#
_entry.id   AF-A0A8W8N6X1-F1
#
_cell.length_a   1.000
_cell.length_b   1.000
_cell.length_c   1.000
_cell.angle_alpha   90.00
_cell.angle_beta   90.00
_cell.angle_gamma   90.00
#
_symmetry.space_group_name_H-M   'P 1'
#
loop_
_entity.id
_entity.type
_entity.pdbx_description
1 polymer ?
#
loop_
_entity_poly.entity_id
_entity_poly.type
_entity_poly.pdbx_seq_one_letter_code
_entity_poly.pdbx_strand_id
1 'polypeptide(L)'
;MADINKSDLFVRLYLILELSGFLLHLVGFCTPYWRSLHFKYTEDVIQDIDIVIQGFDEGIWRRCVNGICSEINVVGRDWLQVVRVFEIVALGSSLFATFLIVIHLVCQKISHTRRVYFVSIVSCFVTAASILLSTIVYGASGTLMLFTYFLTRPK
;
A
#
# COMPACT_ATOMS: atom_id res chain seq x y z
N MET A 1 31.99 18.08 24.11
CA MET A 1 30.57 17.92 23.73
C MET A 1 30.48 18.09 22.24
N ALA A 2 30.08 17.05 21.50
CA ALA A 2 29.99 17.11 20.05
C ALA A 2 28.84 18.05 19.68
N ASP A 3 29.17 19.18 19.04
CA ASP A 3 28.19 20.06 18.41
C ASP A 3 27.58 19.28 17.25
N ILE A 4 26.46 18.60 17.51
CA ILE A 4 25.69 17.94 16.45
C ILE A 4 25.14 19.07 15.59
N ASN A 5 25.77 19.27 14.44
CA ASN A 5 25.35 20.24 13.46
C ASN A 5 23.89 19.92 13.10
N LYS A 6 22.94 20.83 13.39
CA LYS A 6 21.50 20.56 13.32
C LYS A 6 21.08 19.98 11.96
N SER A 7 21.74 20.40 10.89
CA SER A 7 21.55 19.88 9.53
C SER A 7 21.82 18.38 9.39
N ASP A 8 22.85 17.84 10.03
CA ASP A 8 23.21 16.42 9.97
C ASP A 8 22.15 15.54 10.67
N LEU A 9 21.61 16.02 11.80
CA LEU A 9 20.54 15.33 12.51
C LEU A 9 19.26 15.21 11.65
N PHE A 10 18.86 16.29 10.97
CA PHE A 10 17.67 16.26 10.11
C PHE A 10 17.81 15.30 8.92
N VAL A 11 19.01 15.24 8.32
CA VAL A 11 19.27 14.30 7.21
C VAL A 11 19.19 12.85 7.68
N ARG A 12 19.75 12.53 8.85
CA ARG A 12 19.66 11.19 9.44
C ARG A 12 18.23 10.79 9.79
N LEU A 13 17.45 11.69 10.37
CA LEU A 13 16.03 11.42 10.67
C LEU A 13 15.22 11.20 9.38
N TYR A 14 15.44 12.05 8.38
CA TYR A 14 14.81 11.91 7.06
C TYR A 14 15.12 10.55 6.43
N LEU A 15 16.38 10.12 6.45
CA LEU A 15 16.82 8.82 5.96
C LEU A 15 16.09 7.65 6.62
N ILE A 16 16.01 7.67 7.95
CA ILE A 16 15.36 6.60 8.73
C ILE A 16 13.87 6.55 8.43
N LEU A 17 13.22 7.72 8.38
CA LEU A 17 11.78 7.83 8.10
C LEU A 17 11.45 7.40 6.66
N GLU A 18 12.25 7.79 5.67
CA GLU A 18 12.03 7.38 4.28
C GLU A 18 12.20 5.88 4.11
N LEU A 19 13.28 5.29 4.67
CA LEU A 19 13.52 3.86 4.55
C LEU A 19 12.44 3.03 5.25
N SER A 20 12.04 3.44 6.46
CA SER A 20 10.94 2.77 7.18
C SER A 20 9.61 2.93 6.46
N GLY A 21 9.29 4.11 5.95
CA GLY A 21 8.11 4.37 5.13
C GLY A 21 8.07 3.52 3.87
N PHE A 22 9.20 3.43 3.15
CA PHE A 22 9.34 2.58 1.97
C PHE A 22 9.10 1.10 2.29
N LEU A 23 9.69 0.58 3.37
CA LEU A 23 9.49 -0.82 3.77
C LEU A 23 8.04 -1.11 4.15
N LEU A 24 7.39 -0.21 4.90
CA LEU A 24 5.98 -0.34 5.26
C LEU A 24 5.09 -0.27 4.01
N HIS A 25 5.38 0.63 3.09
CA HIS A 25 4.68 0.72 1.82
C HIS A 25 4.87 -0.55 0.98
N LEU A 26 6.09 -1.10 0.90
CA LEU A 26 6.36 -2.35 0.18
C LEU A 26 5.57 -3.54 0.75
N VAL A 27 5.48 -3.64 2.09
CA VAL A 27 4.63 -4.64 2.75
C VAL A 27 3.16 -4.42 2.40
N GLY A 28 2.66 -3.18 2.50
CA GLY A 28 1.30 -2.82 2.10
C GLY A 28 1.01 -3.12 0.63
N PHE A 29 1.97 -2.85 -0.25
CA PHE A 29 1.87 -3.11 -1.67
C PHE A 29 1.74 -4.60 -1.98
N CYS A 30 2.46 -5.46 -1.25
CA CYS A 30 2.50 -6.90 -1.51
C CYS A 30 1.43 -7.71 -0.76
N THR A 31 0.91 -7.19 0.35
CA THR A 31 0.06 -7.96 1.26
C THR A 31 -1.34 -8.24 0.69
N PRO A 32 -1.89 -9.45 0.89
CA PRO A 32 -3.29 -9.76 0.57
C PRO A 32 -4.27 -9.25 1.65
N TYR A 33 -3.81 -8.53 2.69
CA TYR A 33 -4.64 -8.15 3.83
C TYR A 33 -5.20 -6.71 3.75
N TRP A 34 -5.58 -6.23 2.56
CA TRP A 34 -6.27 -4.93 2.44
C TRP A 34 -7.72 -5.01 2.88
N ARG A 35 -8.35 -6.17 2.68
CA ARG A 35 -9.67 -6.51 3.17
C ARG A 35 -9.68 -7.95 3.63
N SER A 36 -10.26 -8.19 4.81
CA SER A 36 -10.44 -9.53 5.35
C SER A 36 -11.91 -9.73 5.73
N LEU A 37 -12.50 -10.82 5.24
CA LEU A 37 -13.89 -11.21 5.49
C LEU A 37 -13.89 -12.65 5.98
N HIS A 38 -14.24 -12.83 7.26
CA HIS A 38 -14.38 -14.16 7.88
C HIS A 38 -15.84 -14.44 8.16
N PHE A 39 -16.35 -15.56 7.65
CA PHE A 39 -17.72 -15.99 7.91
C PHE A 39 -17.72 -16.89 9.14
N LYS A 40 -18.45 -16.49 10.19
CA LYS A 40 -18.68 -17.34 11.35
C LYS A 40 -19.74 -18.36 10.96
N TYR A 41 -19.36 -19.64 10.93
CA TYR A 41 -20.30 -20.72 10.68
C TYR A 41 -21.41 -20.68 11.72
N THR A 42 -22.65 -20.53 11.25
CA THR A 42 -23.85 -20.94 11.98
C THR A 42 -24.24 -22.27 11.36
N GLU A 43 -24.47 -23.29 12.18
CA GLU A 43 -24.40 -24.73 11.85
C GLU A 43 -25.39 -25.24 10.78
N ASP A 44 -26.22 -24.39 10.16
CA ASP A 44 -27.44 -24.85 9.48
C ASP A 44 -27.50 -24.70 7.95
N VAL A 45 -26.43 -24.33 7.24
CA VAL A 45 -26.57 -24.02 5.79
C VAL A 45 -25.50 -24.65 4.89
N ILE A 46 -25.93 -25.75 4.25
CA ILE A 46 -25.54 -26.31 2.93
C ILE A 46 -24.22 -27.11 2.87
N GLN A 47 -24.38 -28.43 2.95
CA GLN A 47 -23.38 -29.48 2.74
C GLN A 47 -23.14 -29.87 1.26
N ASP A 48 -23.73 -29.15 0.30
CA ASP A 48 -23.78 -29.57 -1.11
C ASP A 48 -22.67 -28.96 -2.01
N ILE A 49 -21.68 -28.28 -1.44
CA ILE A 49 -20.53 -27.75 -2.20
C ILE A 49 -19.25 -28.10 -1.44
N ASP A 50 -18.37 -28.91 -2.05
CA ASP A 50 -17.09 -29.43 -1.51
C ASP A 50 -16.06 -28.36 -1.07
N ILE A 51 -16.41 -27.08 -1.09
CA ILE A 51 -15.53 -25.98 -0.68
C ILE A 51 -16.25 -25.12 0.36
N VAL A 52 -16.04 -25.46 1.62
CA VAL A 52 -16.44 -24.70 2.80
C VAL A 52 -15.64 -23.39 2.82
N ILE A 53 -16.19 -22.30 2.28
CA ILE A 53 -15.53 -20.98 2.25
C ILE A 53 -15.55 -20.38 3.66
N GLN A 54 -14.41 -20.41 4.38
CA GLN A 54 -14.33 -19.88 5.74
C GLN A 54 -14.12 -18.36 5.77
N GLY A 55 -13.62 -17.82 4.67
CA GLY A 55 -13.39 -16.40 4.50
C GLY A 55 -12.46 -16.13 3.33
N PHE A 56 -12.20 -14.86 3.08
CA PHE A 56 -11.20 -14.45 2.11
C PHE A 56 -10.45 -13.20 2.56
N ASP A 57 -9.18 -13.16 2.17
CA ASP A 57 -8.32 -11.98 2.26
C ASP A 57 -8.08 -11.45 0.85
N GLU A 58 -8.25 -10.16 0.65
CA GLU A 58 -8.07 -9.50 -0.63
C GLU A 58 -7.08 -8.34 -0.52
N GLY A 59 -6.05 -8.38 -1.34
CA GLY A 59 -5.10 -7.29 -1.53
C GLY A 59 -5.34 -6.52 -2.81
N ILE A 60 -4.31 -5.84 -3.29
CA ILE A 60 -4.32 -5.13 -4.58
C ILE A 60 -4.13 -6.10 -5.75
N TRP A 61 -3.24 -7.07 -5.58
CA TRP A 61 -2.78 -7.98 -6.65
C TRP A 61 -3.44 -9.35 -6.57
N ARG A 62 -3.62 -9.87 -5.36
CA ARG A 62 -4.03 -11.26 -5.10
C ARG A 62 -5.16 -11.32 -4.07
N ARG A 63 -6.02 -12.32 -4.22
CA ARG A 63 -7.02 -12.72 -3.25
C ARG A 63 -6.71 -14.13 -2.78
N CYS A 64 -6.79 -14.36 -1.48
CA CYS A 64 -6.58 -15.65 -0.86
C CYS A 64 -7.89 -16.14 -0.24
N VAL A 65 -8.28 -17.38 -0.55
CA VAL A 65 -9.46 -18.06 0.02
C VAL A 65 -8.96 -19.33 0.69
N ASN A 66 -9.21 -19.50 1.98
CA ASN A 66 -8.71 -20.64 2.77
C ASN A 66 -7.21 -20.93 2.57
N GLY A 67 -6.39 -19.88 2.45
CA GLY A 67 -4.94 -19.98 2.22
C GLY A 67 -4.50 -20.20 0.77
N ILE A 68 -5.42 -20.43 -0.18
CA ILE A 68 -5.13 -20.57 -1.60
C ILE A 68 -5.25 -19.19 -2.26
N CYS A 69 -4.15 -18.68 -2.81
CA CYS A 69 -4.10 -17.35 -3.41
C CYS A 69 -4.13 -17.40 -4.94
N SER A 70 -4.93 -16.52 -5.54
CA SER A 70 -4.99 -16.30 -6.99
C SER A 70 -4.96 -14.81 -7.33
N GLU A 71 -4.60 -14.50 -8.57
CA GLU A 71 -4.62 -13.12 -9.06
C GLU A 71 -6.05 -12.57 -9.15
N ILE A 72 -6.20 -11.30 -8.82
CA ILE A 72 -7.50 -10.64 -8.85
C ILE A 72 -7.83 -10.23 -10.29
N ASN A 73 -8.92 -10.80 -10.83
CA ASN A 73 -9.49 -10.35 -12.11
C ASN A 73 -10.08 -8.94 -11.98
N VAL A 74 -9.58 -7.98 -12.76
CA VAL A 74 -10.01 -6.56 -12.70
C VAL A 74 -11.25 -6.25 -13.52
N VAL A 75 -11.79 -7.22 -14.27
CA VAL A 75 -13.02 -7.01 -15.06
C VAL A 75 -14.17 -6.58 -14.14
N GLY A 76 -14.79 -5.43 -14.45
CA GLY A 76 -15.87 -4.84 -13.65
C GLY A 76 -15.41 -4.17 -12.34
N ARG A 77 -14.10 -3.97 -12.14
CA ARG A 77 -13.52 -3.31 -10.95
C ARG A 77 -12.58 -2.18 -11.34
N ASP A 78 -13.11 -1.18 -12.03
CA ASP A 78 -12.34 -0.01 -12.49
C ASP A 78 -11.68 0.73 -11.32
N TRP A 79 -12.36 0.79 -10.16
CA TRP A 79 -11.81 1.35 -8.93
C TRP A 79 -10.49 0.67 -8.50
N LEU A 80 -10.36 -0.66 -8.70
CA LEU A 80 -9.15 -1.40 -8.33
C LEU A 80 -8.01 -1.11 -9.31
N GLN A 81 -8.32 -0.83 -10.58
CA GLN A 81 -7.33 -0.37 -11.54
C GLN A 81 -6.77 1.00 -11.14
N VAL A 82 -7.64 1.92 -10.71
CA VAL A 82 -7.24 3.23 -10.19
C VAL A 82 -6.33 3.08 -8.95
N VAL A 83 -6.68 2.22 -8.00
CA VAL A 83 -5.83 1.90 -6.84
C VAL A 83 -4.46 1.40 -7.28
N ARG A 84 -4.41 0.45 -8.22
CA ARG A 84 -3.14 -0.09 -8.75
C ARG A 84 -2.25 0.99 -9.35
N VAL A 85 -2.82 1.93 -10.11
CA VAL A 85 -2.06 3.02 -10.70
C VAL A 85 -1.43 3.90 -9.62
N PHE A 86 -2.22 4.32 -8.62
CA PHE A 86 -1.69 5.13 -7.52
C PHE A 86 -0.62 4.41 -6.72
N GLU A 87 -0.80 3.11 -6.44
CA GLU A 87 0.19 2.30 -5.72
C GLU A 87 1.49 2.12 -6.53
N ILE A 88 1.41 1.93 -7.85
CA ILE A 88 2.60 1.87 -8.71
C ILE A 88 3.33 3.22 -8.74
N VAL A 89 2.59 4.34 -8.83
CA VAL A 89 3.17 5.70 -8.80
C VAL A 89 3.82 5.97 -7.45
N ALA A 90 3.20 5.56 -6.34
CA ALA A 90 3.77 5.66 -5.01
C ALA A 90 5.07 4.86 -4.89
N LEU A 91 5.07 3.60 -5.33
CA LEU A 91 6.25 2.75 -5.29
C LEU A 91 7.37 3.33 -6.15
N GLY A 92 7.06 3.78 -7.37
CA GLY A 92 8.04 4.39 -8.27
C GLY A 92 8.65 5.67 -7.72
N SER A 93 7.83 6.56 -7.15
CA SER A 93 8.32 7.81 -6.54
C SER A 93 9.13 7.57 -5.26
N SER A 94 8.78 6.57 -4.43
CA SER A 94 9.57 6.23 -3.25
C SER A 94 10.90 5.54 -3.60
N LEU A 95 10.91 4.68 -4.62
CA LEU A 95 12.15 4.10 -5.16
C LEU A 95 13.08 5.19 -5.71
N PHE A 96 12.52 6.16 -6.43
CA PHE A 96 13.28 7.30 -6.95
C PHE A 96 13.85 8.18 -5.84
N ALA A 97 13.06 8.48 -4.79
CA ALA A 97 13.52 9.21 -3.61
C ALA A 97 14.68 8.46 -2.92
N THR A 98 14.49 7.18 -2.64
CA THR A 98 15.50 6.30 -2.02
C THR A 98 16.78 6.26 -2.86
N PHE A 99 16.66 6.16 -4.19
CA PHE A 99 17.81 6.19 -5.10
C PHE A 99 18.59 7.50 -5.03
N LEU A 100 17.91 8.65 -5.08
CA LEU A 100 18.54 9.97 -4.96
C LEU A 100 19.30 10.13 -3.63
N ILE A 101 18.71 9.60 -2.56
CA ILE A 101 19.29 9.59 -1.22
C ILE A 101 20.52 8.69 -1.13
N VAL A 102 20.49 7.49 -1.71
CA VAL A 102 21.65 6.60 -1.75
C VAL A 102 22.79 7.22 -2.56
N ILE A 103 22.47 7.85 -3.71
CA ILE A 103 23.46 8.63 -4.47
C ILE A 103 24.01 9.77 -3.62
N HIS A 104 23.18 10.45 -2.83
CA HIS A 104 23.65 11.50 -1.93
C HIS A 104 24.67 10.97 -0.91
N LEU A 105 24.41 9.79 -0.32
CA LEU A 105 25.32 9.17 0.65
C LEU A 105 26.66 8.74 0.03
N VAL A 106 26.62 8.17 -1.18
CA VAL A 106 27.82 7.64 -1.86
C VAL A 106 28.62 8.74 -2.55
N CYS A 107 27.95 9.70 -3.20
CA CYS A 107 28.57 10.75 -3.99
C CYS A 107 28.58 12.09 -3.24
N GLN A 108 29.50 12.23 -2.28
CA GLN A 108 29.70 13.46 -1.49
C GLN A 108 29.85 14.75 -2.35
N LYS A 109 30.38 14.64 -3.58
CA LYS A 109 30.51 15.77 -4.53
C LYS A 109 29.18 16.25 -5.12
N ILE A 110 28.23 15.35 -5.36
CA ILE A 110 26.88 15.69 -5.87
C ILE A 110 25.97 16.09 -4.70
N SER A 111 26.31 15.61 -3.49
CA SER A 111 25.57 15.76 -2.25
C SER A 111 25.33 17.21 -1.79
N HIS A 112 26.21 18.15 -2.14
CA HIS A 112 26.02 19.57 -1.82
C HIS A 112 24.94 20.28 -2.64
N THR A 113 24.31 19.61 -3.61
CA THR A 113 23.30 20.24 -4.46
C THR A 113 21.95 20.25 -3.74
N ARG A 114 21.57 21.41 -3.19
CA ARG A 114 20.23 21.68 -2.59
C ARG A 114 19.05 21.16 -3.44
N ARG A 115 19.24 21.06 -4.76
CA ARG A 115 18.26 20.53 -5.71
C ARG A 115 17.93 19.05 -5.48
N VAL A 116 18.91 18.20 -5.16
CA VAL A 116 18.66 16.75 -4.95
C VAL A 116 17.75 16.53 -3.76
N TYR A 117 18.03 17.22 -2.66
CA TYR A 117 17.17 17.22 -1.46
C TYR A 117 15.76 17.69 -1.76
N PHE A 118 15.62 18.80 -2.49
CA PHE A 118 14.32 19.33 -2.86
C PHE A 118 13.50 18.35 -3.70
N VAL A 119 14.13 17.74 -4.72
CA VAL A 119 13.46 16.73 -5.56
C VAL A 119 13.07 15.49 -4.76
N SER A 120 13.93 15.04 -3.85
CA SER A 120 13.63 13.91 -2.97
C SER A 120 12.41 14.19 -2.09
N ILE A 121 12.36 15.36 -1.45
CA ILE A 121 11.22 15.79 -0.62
C ILE A 121 9.92 15.82 -1.43
N VAL A 122 9.95 16.41 -2.63
CA VAL A 122 8.78 16.44 -3.53
C VAL A 122 8.33 15.03 -3.89
N SER A 123 9.27 14.12 -4.15
CA SER A 123 8.98 12.71 -4.44
C SER A 123 8.29 12.01 -3.26
N CYS A 124 8.72 12.29 -2.02
CA CYS A 124 8.06 11.77 -0.81
C CYS A 124 6.62 12.28 -0.68
N PHE A 125 6.36 13.56 -1.01
CA PHE A 125 4.99 14.09 -1.01
C PHE A 125 4.10 13.43 -2.06
N VAL A 126 4.61 13.18 -3.27
CA VAL A 126 3.90 12.44 -4.33
C VAL A 126 3.60 11.00 -3.88
N THR A 127 4.58 10.36 -3.23
CA THR A 127 4.42 9.02 -2.63
C THR A 127 3.26 9.03 -1.63
N ALA A 128 3.32 9.92 -0.64
CA ALA A 128 2.32 10.00 0.43
C ALA A 128 0.92 10.31 -0.12
N ALA A 129 0.80 11.26 -1.04
CA ALA A 129 -0.48 11.60 -1.67
C ALA A 129 -1.07 10.41 -2.43
N SER A 130 -0.23 9.66 -3.16
CA SER A 130 -0.67 8.51 -3.95
C SER A 130 -1.14 7.35 -3.05
N ILE A 131 -0.43 7.06 -1.95
CA ILE A 131 -0.84 6.06 -0.95
C ILE A 131 -2.14 6.47 -0.24
N LEU A 132 -2.31 7.76 0.08
CA LEU A 132 -3.54 8.24 0.69
C LEU A 132 -4.73 8.12 -0.26
N LEU A 133 -4.55 8.48 -1.54
CA LEU A 133 -5.61 8.35 -2.54
C LEU A 133 -5.97 6.89 -2.80
N SER A 134 -4.99 5.99 -2.93
CA SER A 134 -5.23 4.56 -3.14
C SER A 134 -6.01 3.94 -1.97
N THR A 135 -5.62 4.24 -0.73
CA THR A 135 -6.29 3.74 0.49
C THR A 135 -7.71 4.27 0.63
N ILE A 136 -7.95 5.55 0.33
CA ILE A 136 -9.30 6.15 0.34
C ILE A 136 -10.20 5.47 -0.70
N VAL A 137 -9.73 5.34 -1.95
CA VAL A 137 -10.53 4.73 -3.03
C VAL A 137 -10.84 3.27 -2.72
N TYR A 138 -9.85 2.52 -2.20
CA TYR A 138 -10.04 1.13 -1.81
C TYR A 138 -11.06 1.01 -0.66
N GLY A 139 -10.92 1.81 0.39
CA GLY A 139 -11.80 1.80 1.56
C GLY A 139 -13.25 2.19 1.22
N ALA A 140 -13.43 3.23 0.41
CA ALA A 140 -14.76 3.65 -0.06
C ALA A 140 -15.46 2.56 -0.88
N SER A 141 -14.72 1.91 -1.79
CA SER A 141 -15.24 0.85 -2.64
C SER A 141 -15.60 -0.41 -1.84
N GLY A 142 -14.79 -0.77 -0.85
CA GLY A 142 -15.07 -1.89 0.05
C GLY A 142 -16.34 -1.67 0.88
N THR A 143 -16.52 -0.45 1.39
CA THR A 143 -17.71 -0.07 2.18
C THR A 143 -18.99 -0.13 1.34
N LEU A 144 -18.94 0.35 0.10
CA LEU A 144 -20.08 0.31 -0.83
C LEU A 144 -20.51 -1.13 -1.16
N MET A 145 -19.55 -2.03 -1.39
CA MET A 145 -19.82 -3.45 -1.65
C MET A 145 -20.46 -4.17 -0.45
N LEU A 146 -20.00 -3.88 0.77
CA LEU A 146 -20.61 -4.42 2.00
C LEU A 146 -22.05 -3.93 2.15
N PHE A 147 -22.28 -2.63 1.96
CA PHE A 147 -23.60 -2.02 2.09
C PHE A 147 -24.61 -2.59 1.08
N THR A 148 -24.21 -2.72 -0.19
CA THR A 148 -25.06 -3.32 -1.23
C THR A 148 -25.37 -4.80 -0.97
N TYR A 149 -24.42 -5.57 -0.44
CA TYR A 149 -24.66 -6.97 -0.04
C TYR A 149 -25.72 -7.07 1.07
N PHE A 150 -25.66 -6.22 2.10
CA PHE A 150 -26.68 -6.21 3.16
C PHE A 150 -28.06 -5.79 2.68
N LEU A 151 -28.14 -4.87 1.71
CA LEU A 151 -29.42 -4.43 1.14
C LEU A 151 -30.06 -5.46 0.19
N THR A 152 -29.27 -6.31 -0.44
CA THR A 152 -29.74 -7.30 -1.42
C THR A 152 -29.95 -8.69 -0.84
N ARG A 153 -29.62 -8.93 0.43
CA ARG A 153 -29.97 -10.18 1.10
C ARG A 153 -31.50 -10.30 1.21
N PRO A 154 -32.12 -11.33 0.63
CA PRO A 154 -33.51 -11.64 0.94
C PRO A 154 -33.62 -11.95 2.44
N LYS A 155 -34.64 -11.39 3.09
CA LYS A 155 -34.96 -11.65 4.50
C LYS A 155 -35.33 -13.11 4.71
#